data_AF-A0A660PZI8-F1
#
_entry.id   AF-A0A660PZI8-F1
#
_cell.length_a   1.000
_cell.length_b   1.000
_cell.length_c   1.000
_cell.angle_alpha   90.00
_cell.angle_beta   90.00
_cell.angle_gamma   90.00
#
_symmetry.space_group_name_H-M   'P 1'
#
loop_
_entity.id
_entity.type
_entity.pdbx_description
1 polymer ?
#
loop_
_entity_poly.entity_id
_entity_poly.type
_entity_poly.pdbx_seq_one_letter_code
_entity_poly.pdbx_strand_id
1 'polypeptide(L)'
;MKKLVTFAMIVAMLAIVGLGCQNDSNPIDSKKTWSPPDLAAQKLTLPTGATLVMATFNIRTINASGETINVHRITADWDEMTVTWDNFAGSFDPAIIESFTASSIDWYSIDVTGLVQGWLDDDYPNYGLLVEQGQTAFTHYYSSESPFTDYHPYLEICYEIGGTQDCMVIRRDIEGMVYDAYVWELYPTQNDGSSASLLTGLVGGLEKYSLLKFDMESVPELAAIGDFVWHDMDMDGIQDEGEPGVPGIVVNLYDCEDNFIATMMTDVDGRYLFDELPAGDYYVEFILPDGYEFSPQDQGMDDAMDSDANMNGMTGCINLEAGETDLTWDAGIWRPVQKGCTLTIGYWKTHAGFGPQDDMVTQYLTIWLGTAGGGKSLAVTSAAIAVDVLKMKTYGKNNNGITKLYAQLLGAKLNIANGADYTDVEDIINAADAFLADHDYTDWKPLVRAESEYVDMVKYWHGMLDDYNNGDIGPGHCNDFDDGGFIKPGI
;
A
#
# COMPACT_ATOMS: atom_id res chain seq x y z
N MET A 1 -71.58 9.80 9.95
CA MET A 1 -72.08 10.20 8.61
C MET A 1 -72.34 8.96 7.77
N LYS A 2 -73.20 9.10 6.76
CA LYS A 2 -73.98 8.08 6.03
C LYS A 2 -73.19 7.09 5.14
N LYS A 3 -73.77 5.88 4.97
CA LYS A 3 -73.98 5.01 3.78
C LYS A 3 -72.77 4.59 2.92
N LEU A 4 -72.54 3.29 2.62
CA LEU A 4 -73.26 2.30 1.77
C LEU A 4 -73.06 2.49 0.24
N VAL A 5 -72.87 1.33 -0.44
CA VAL A 5 -72.93 1.00 -1.89
C VAL A 5 -71.57 0.91 -2.63
N THR A 6 -71.18 -0.01 -3.53
CA THR A 6 -71.37 -1.44 -3.96
C THR A 6 -70.90 -1.50 -5.44
N PHE A 7 -70.04 -2.48 -5.85
CA PHE A 7 -69.81 -3.11 -7.21
C PHE A 7 -69.67 -2.23 -8.49
N ALA A 8 -68.95 -2.59 -9.57
CA ALA A 8 -68.53 -3.85 -10.22
C ALA A 8 -67.33 -3.54 -11.18
N MET A 9 -66.60 -4.41 -11.92
CA MET A 9 -66.90 -5.68 -12.60
C MET A 9 -65.58 -6.25 -13.21
N ILE A 10 -65.35 -7.59 -13.12
CA ILE A 10 -64.99 -8.55 -14.22
C ILE A 10 -63.67 -8.32 -15.02
N VAL A 11 -62.76 -9.28 -15.29
CA VAL A 11 -62.72 -10.75 -15.23
C VAL A 11 -61.26 -11.26 -15.30
N ALA A 12 -61.03 -12.46 -14.75
CA ALA A 12 -59.79 -13.24 -14.79
C ALA A 12 -59.64 -14.08 -16.08
N MET A 13 -58.40 -14.43 -16.48
CA MET A 13 -57.99 -15.83 -16.64
C MET A 13 -56.53 -15.99 -17.11
N LEU A 14 -55.81 -16.83 -16.37
CA LEU A 14 -54.63 -17.62 -16.76
C LEU A 14 -54.85 -18.39 -18.08
N ALA A 15 -53.80 -18.56 -18.89
CA ALA A 15 -53.31 -19.87 -19.31
C ALA A 15 -51.98 -19.80 -20.11
N ILE A 16 -51.22 -20.87 -19.92
CA ILE A 16 -49.85 -21.18 -20.33
C ILE A 16 -49.83 -21.72 -21.78
N VAL A 17 -48.63 -21.70 -22.38
CA VAL A 17 -47.99 -22.71 -23.25
C VAL A 17 -47.65 -22.16 -24.64
N GLY A 18 -46.35 -22.21 -24.94
CA GLY A 18 -45.78 -21.77 -26.20
C GLY A 18 -45.95 -22.74 -27.36
N LEU A 19 -45.48 -22.28 -28.51
CA LEU A 19 -44.91 -23.03 -29.64
C LEU A 19 -44.68 -22.02 -30.77
N GLY A 20 -43.49 -22.04 -31.38
CA GLY A 20 -43.31 -21.42 -32.68
C GLY A 20 -41.90 -20.93 -32.94
N CYS A 21 -40.99 -21.83 -33.32
CA CYS A 21 -39.96 -21.49 -34.28
C CYS A 21 -40.67 -20.99 -35.55
N GLN A 22 -40.43 -19.75 -35.97
CA GLN A 22 -40.75 -19.30 -37.32
C GLN A 22 -39.45 -18.98 -38.05
N ASN A 23 -39.14 -19.85 -39.01
CA ASN A 23 -38.30 -19.52 -40.15
C ASN A 23 -38.97 -18.36 -40.90
N ASP A 24 -38.37 -17.17 -40.85
CA ASP A 24 -38.64 -16.14 -41.84
C ASP A 24 -37.50 -16.14 -42.86
N SER A 25 -37.79 -16.70 -44.03
CA SER A 25 -37.00 -16.53 -45.24
C SER A 25 -37.15 -15.10 -45.75
N ASN A 26 -36.25 -14.20 -45.34
CA ASN A 26 -36.17 -12.87 -45.93
C ASN A 26 -35.22 -12.88 -47.14
N PRO A 27 -35.56 -12.21 -48.26
CA PRO A 27 -34.79 -12.26 -49.49
C PRO A 27 -33.46 -11.49 -49.34
N ILE A 28 -32.40 -12.07 -49.89
CA ILE A 28 -31.04 -11.52 -49.95
C ILE A 28 -31.09 -10.13 -50.61
N ASP A 29 -30.85 -9.09 -49.83
CA ASP A 29 -30.53 -7.76 -50.35
C ASP A 29 -29.10 -7.77 -50.88
N SER A 30 -28.97 -7.85 -52.21
CA SER A 30 -27.68 -7.97 -52.90
C SER A 30 -26.86 -6.68 -52.96
N LYS A 31 -27.05 -5.73 -52.02
CA LYS A 31 -26.27 -4.48 -51.94
C LYS A 31 -25.96 -3.99 -50.51
N LYS A 32 -25.85 -4.88 -49.53
CA LYS A 32 -25.03 -4.58 -48.34
C LYS A 32 -23.59 -4.99 -48.62
N THR A 33 -22.76 -4.02 -49.01
CA THR A 33 -21.34 -4.10 -48.72
C THR A 33 -21.22 -4.20 -47.20
N TRP A 34 -20.89 -5.38 -46.71
CA TRP A 34 -20.46 -5.56 -45.34
C TRP A 34 -19.20 -4.71 -45.15
N SER A 35 -19.34 -3.61 -44.43
CA SER A 35 -18.22 -3.04 -43.70
C SER A 35 -18.10 -3.85 -42.42
N PRO A 36 -16.91 -4.31 -42.02
CA PRO A 36 -16.71 -4.84 -40.69
C PRO A 36 -17.31 -3.85 -39.68
N PRO A 37 -17.97 -4.32 -38.61
CA PRO A 37 -18.23 -3.44 -37.49
C PRO A 37 -16.91 -2.78 -37.09
N ASP A 38 -17.00 -1.55 -36.60
CA ASP A 38 -15.93 -0.69 -36.09
C ASP A 38 -15.28 -1.35 -34.84
N LEU A 39 -14.75 -2.56 -35.00
CA LEU A 39 -13.83 -3.22 -34.09
C LEU A 39 -12.56 -2.40 -34.19
N ALA A 40 -12.50 -1.34 -33.39
CA ALA A 40 -11.26 -0.67 -33.10
C ALA A 40 -10.22 -1.75 -32.76
N ALA A 41 -9.00 -1.53 -33.25
CA ALA A 41 -7.81 -2.35 -33.05
C ALA A 41 -7.42 -2.48 -31.56
N GLN A 42 -8.30 -3.05 -30.75
CA GLN A 42 -8.05 -3.35 -29.36
C GLN A 42 -7.40 -4.72 -29.34
N LYS A 43 -6.07 -4.70 -29.23
CA LYS A 43 -5.31 -5.92 -28.99
C LYS A 43 -5.78 -6.55 -27.67
N LEU A 44 -5.86 -7.86 -27.64
CA LEU A 44 -6.41 -8.64 -26.55
C LEU A 44 -5.31 -8.92 -25.51
N THR A 45 -5.62 -8.75 -24.23
CA THR A 45 -4.75 -9.12 -23.10
C THR A 45 -5.47 -10.13 -22.21
N LEU A 46 -4.73 -10.95 -21.46
CA LEU A 46 -5.36 -11.74 -20.40
C LEU A 46 -5.79 -10.80 -19.25
N PRO A 47 -6.82 -11.19 -18.48
CA PRO A 47 -7.16 -10.47 -17.27
C PRO A 47 -5.96 -10.41 -16.32
N THR A 48 -5.83 -9.30 -15.60
CA THR A 48 -4.84 -9.12 -14.53
C THR A 48 -4.88 -10.29 -13.54
N GLY A 49 -3.70 -10.83 -13.21
CA GLY A 49 -3.55 -11.96 -12.28
C GLY A 49 -3.95 -13.33 -12.86
N ALA A 50 -4.31 -13.40 -14.15
CA ALA A 50 -4.55 -14.67 -14.81
C ALA A 50 -3.24 -15.42 -15.10
N THR A 51 -3.24 -16.73 -14.93
CA THR A 51 -2.13 -17.61 -15.33
C THR A 51 -2.50 -18.36 -16.60
N LEU A 52 -1.64 -18.34 -17.61
CA LEU A 52 -1.84 -19.12 -18.84
C LEU A 52 -1.87 -20.62 -18.51
N VAL A 53 -2.90 -21.32 -18.98
CA VAL A 53 -3.04 -22.78 -18.84
C VAL A 53 -2.64 -23.46 -20.15
N MET A 54 -3.13 -22.94 -21.27
CA MET A 54 -2.91 -23.52 -22.59
C MET A 54 -3.18 -22.49 -23.69
N ALA A 55 -2.43 -22.54 -24.78
CA ALA A 55 -2.77 -21.83 -26.00
C ALA A 55 -2.69 -22.74 -27.22
N THR A 56 -3.74 -22.72 -28.05
CA THR A 56 -3.88 -23.59 -29.21
C THR A 56 -4.12 -22.78 -30.47
N PHE A 57 -3.20 -22.88 -31.42
CA PHE A 57 -3.37 -22.35 -32.77
C PHE A 57 -4.18 -23.33 -33.61
N ASN A 58 -5.28 -22.86 -34.21
CA ASN A 58 -6.19 -23.67 -34.98
C ASN A 58 -6.21 -23.20 -36.43
N ILE A 59 -5.99 -24.13 -37.37
CA ILE A 59 -6.03 -23.86 -38.80
C ILE A 59 -6.74 -25.00 -39.54
N ARG A 60 -7.54 -24.64 -40.55
CA ARG A 60 -8.29 -25.60 -41.35
C ARG A 60 -7.73 -25.71 -42.76
N THR A 61 -7.50 -26.96 -43.18
CA THR A 61 -7.04 -27.25 -44.54
C THR A 61 -8.18 -27.18 -45.56
N ILE A 62 -7.88 -26.66 -46.75
CA ILE A 62 -8.69 -26.77 -47.98
C ILE A 62 -8.24 -28.00 -48.77
N ASN A 63 -6.93 -28.23 -48.79
CA ASN A 63 -6.28 -29.39 -49.41
C ASN A 63 -5.15 -29.84 -48.48
N ALA A 64 -5.01 -31.15 -48.31
CA ALA A 64 -4.06 -31.75 -47.40
C ALA A 64 -3.09 -32.64 -48.19
N SER A 65 -1.79 -32.46 -47.95
CA SER A 65 -0.73 -33.15 -48.70
C SER A 65 -0.41 -34.56 -48.19
N GLY A 66 -0.76 -34.87 -46.94
CA GLY A 66 -0.30 -36.06 -46.22
C GLY A 66 1.07 -35.92 -45.56
N GLU A 67 1.73 -34.76 -45.70
CA GLU A 67 3.08 -34.51 -45.19
C GLU A 67 3.07 -33.75 -43.86
N THR A 68 4.24 -33.72 -43.22
CA THR A 68 4.49 -32.95 -42.00
C THR A 68 4.55 -31.45 -42.30
N ILE A 69 3.91 -30.68 -41.41
CA ILE A 69 3.89 -29.23 -41.37
C ILE A 69 4.56 -28.80 -40.07
N ASN A 70 5.50 -27.88 -40.13
CA ASN A 70 6.20 -27.33 -38.98
C ASN A 70 5.70 -25.90 -38.70
N VAL A 71 5.70 -25.56 -37.41
CA VAL A 71 5.35 -24.23 -36.91
C VAL A 71 6.56 -23.60 -36.24
N HIS A 72 6.83 -22.35 -36.58
CA HIS A 72 8.00 -21.59 -36.16
C HIS A 72 7.60 -20.23 -35.59
N ARG A 73 8.48 -19.64 -34.78
CA ARG A 73 8.32 -18.26 -34.28
C ARG A 73 8.81 -17.27 -35.34
N ILE A 74 8.04 -16.22 -35.60
CA ILE A 74 8.51 -15.08 -36.39
C ILE A 74 9.34 -14.14 -35.49
N THR A 75 10.48 -13.66 -35.99
CA THR A 75 11.45 -12.89 -35.19
C THR A 75 11.56 -11.42 -35.59
N ALA A 76 10.82 -10.97 -36.60
CA ALA A 76 10.75 -9.58 -36.99
C ALA A 76 9.32 -9.17 -37.35
N ASP A 77 8.99 -7.90 -37.12
CA ASP A 77 7.67 -7.37 -37.46
C ASP A 77 7.41 -7.43 -38.97
N TRP A 78 6.15 -7.58 -39.32
CA TRP A 78 5.70 -7.62 -40.71
C TRP A 78 4.26 -7.09 -40.81
N ASP A 79 3.94 -6.57 -41.98
CA ASP A 79 2.64 -5.98 -42.27
C ASP A 79 1.96 -6.77 -43.39
N GLU A 80 0.72 -7.18 -43.15
CA GLU A 80 -0.07 -8.04 -44.03
C GLU A 80 -0.19 -7.48 -45.45
N MET A 81 -0.28 -6.16 -45.60
CA MET A 81 -0.48 -5.50 -46.89
C MET A 81 0.82 -5.30 -47.67
N THR A 82 1.98 -5.53 -47.05
CA THR A 82 3.29 -5.19 -47.64
C THR A 82 4.34 -6.29 -47.53
N VAL A 83 4.11 -7.35 -46.77
CA VAL A 83 5.04 -8.47 -46.63
C VAL A 83 5.25 -9.20 -47.96
N THR A 84 6.50 -9.49 -48.29
CA THR A 84 6.90 -10.27 -49.47
C THR A 84 8.06 -11.18 -49.07
N TRP A 85 8.45 -12.13 -49.92
CA TRP A 85 9.65 -12.93 -49.61
C TRP A 85 10.91 -12.08 -49.47
N ASP A 86 11.09 -11.07 -50.34
CA ASP A 86 12.27 -10.19 -50.32
C ASP A 86 12.48 -9.45 -48.98
N ASN A 87 11.40 -9.11 -48.26
CA ASN A 87 11.48 -8.41 -46.98
C ASN A 87 11.28 -9.33 -45.76
N PHE A 88 10.83 -10.56 -45.96
CA PHE A 88 10.60 -11.54 -44.88
C PHE A 88 11.68 -12.62 -44.79
N ALA A 89 12.42 -12.93 -45.87
CA ALA A 89 13.33 -14.07 -45.90
C ALA A 89 14.31 -14.08 -44.71
N GLY A 90 14.24 -15.15 -43.89
CA GLY A 90 15.07 -15.33 -42.70
C GLY A 90 14.54 -14.66 -41.42
N SER A 91 13.37 -14.04 -41.44
CA SER A 91 12.73 -13.39 -40.28
C SER A 91 11.96 -14.36 -39.39
N PHE A 92 12.46 -15.58 -39.21
CA PHE A 92 11.87 -16.58 -38.32
C PHE A 92 12.95 -17.46 -37.69
N ASP A 93 12.61 -18.02 -36.53
CA ASP A 93 13.45 -18.96 -35.81
C ASP A 93 13.36 -20.35 -36.47
N PRO A 94 14.46 -20.95 -36.93
CA PRO A 94 14.43 -22.29 -37.54
C PRO A 94 14.07 -23.40 -36.52
N ALA A 95 14.05 -23.12 -35.21
CA ALA A 95 13.54 -24.05 -34.23
C ALA A 95 12.05 -24.35 -34.48
N ILE A 96 11.70 -25.64 -34.53
CA ILE A 96 10.32 -26.09 -34.64
C ILE A 96 9.69 -25.97 -33.25
N ILE A 97 8.63 -25.17 -33.14
CA ILE A 97 7.81 -25.06 -31.92
C ILE A 97 6.96 -26.32 -31.78
N GLU A 98 6.26 -26.67 -32.85
CA GLU A 98 5.39 -27.84 -32.92
C GLU A 98 5.23 -28.28 -34.39
N SER A 99 4.79 -29.51 -34.61
CA SER A 99 4.53 -30.07 -35.93
C SER A 99 3.24 -30.88 -35.97
N PHE A 100 2.60 -30.93 -37.14
CA PHE A 100 1.44 -31.78 -37.38
C PHE A 100 1.48 -32.39 -38.79
N THR A 101 0.70 -33.44 -39.04
CA THR A 101 0.62 -34.06 -40.37
C THR A 101 -0.71 -33.75 -41.03
N ALA A 102 -0.70 -33.02 -42.15
CA ALA A 102 -1.90 -32.64 -42.88
C ALA A 102 -2.47 -33.83 -43.69
N SER A 103 -3.09 -34.80 -43.01
CA SER A 103 -3.53 -36.08 -43.59
C SER A 103 -4.88 -36.04 -44.31
N SER A 104 -5.72 -35.06 -43.98
CA SER A 104 -7.08 -34.89 -44.51
C SER A 104 -7.53 -33.44 -44.48
N ILE A 105 -8.61 -33.13 -45.20
CA ILE A 105 -9.30 -31.83 -45.15
C ILE A 105 -10.04 -31.74 -43.81
N ASP A 106 -9.35 -31.20 -42.81
CA ASP A 106 -9.85 -31.07 -41.44
C ASP A 106 -9.22 -29.87 -40.73
N TRP A 107 -9.68 -29.64 -39.50
CA TRP A 107 -9.05 -28.79 -38.50
C TRP A 107 -7.81 -29.46 -37.92
N TYR A 108 -6.79 -28.65 -37.72
CA TYR A 108 -5.59 -29.01 -36.97
C TYR A 108 -5.43 -28.00 -35.84
N SER A 109 -5.21 -28.54 -34.65
CA SER A 109 -5.02 -27.80 -33.40
C SER A 109 -3.58 -28.03 -32.95
N ILE A 110 -2.80 -26.95 -32.88
CA ILE A 110 -1.36 -26.96 -32.63
C ILE A 110 -1.13 -26.30 -31.28
N ASP A 111 -0.45 -27.01 -30.38
CA ASP A 111 -0.05 -26.44 -29.08
C ASP A 111 1.03 -25.38 -29.31
N VAL A 112 0.70 -24.13 -28.96
CA VAL A 112 1.60 -22.98 -29.01
C VAL A 112 1.71 -22.32 -27.64
N THR A 113 1.44 -23.06 -26.57
CA THR A 113 1.42 -22.54 -25.19
C THR A 113 2.72 -21.85 -24.83
N GLY A 114 3.87 -22.46 -25.13
CA GLY A 114 5.18 -21.86 -24.84
C GLY A 114 5.50 -20.61 -25.66
N LEU A 115 4.96 -20.50 -26.88
CA LEU A 115 5.11 -19.30 -27.72
C LEU A 115 4.29 -18.13 -27.15
N VAL A 116 3.04 -18.41 -26.78
CA VAL A 116 2.13 -17.43 -26.19
C VAL A 116 2.61 -16.99 -24.81
N GLN A 117 3.14 -17.90 -23.99
CA GLN A 117 3.77 -17.57 -22.71
C GLN A 117 4.91 -16.56 -22.90
N GLY A 118 5.81 -16.77 -23.86
CA GLY A 118 6.89 -15.82 -24.13
C GLY A 118 6.42 -14.46 -24.67
N TRP A 119 5.25 -14.38 -25.30
CA TRP A 119 4.63 -13.08 -25.64
C TRP A 119 4.03 -12.39 -24.41
N LEU A 120 3.50 -13.17 -23.46
CA LEU A 120 2.91 -12.66 -22.22
C LEU A 120 3.97 -12.12 -21.26
N ASP A 121 5.09 -12.82 -21.17
CA ASP A 121 6.21 -12.53 -20.25
C ASP A 121 7.17 -11.48 -20.84
N ASP A 122 6.86 -10.90 -22.01
CA ASP A 122 7.71 -9.98 -22.76
C ASP A 122 9.15 -10.49 -23.04
N ASP A 123 9.36 -11.82 -23.01
CA ASP A 123 10.61 -12.47 -23.44
C ASP A 123 10.99 -12.08 -24.88
N TYR A 124 9.96 -11.92 -25.73
CA TYR A 124 10.07 -11.44 -27.10
C TYR A 124 8.73 -10.90 -27.63
N PRO A 125 8.77 -9.93 -28.57
CA PRO A 125 7.54 -9.36 -29.12
C PRO A 125 6.68 -10.39 -29.88
N ASN A 126 5.37 -10.21 -29.83
CA ASN A 126 4.43 -10.94 -30.67
C ASN A 126 4.53 -10.48 -32.14
N TYR A 127 5.30 -11.21 -32.93
CA TYR A 127 5.32 -11.12 -34.40
C TYR A 127 4.56 -12.26 -35.09
N GLY A 128 3.92 -13.13 -34.32
CA GLY A 128 3.17 -14.27 -34.83
C GLY A 128 4.01 -15.52 -35.11
N LEU A 129 3.45 -16.41 -35.93
CA LEU A 129 3.97 -17.71 -36.26
C LEU A 129 4.08 -17.92 -37.77
N LEU A 130 5.04 -18.75 -38.17
CA LEU A 130 5.24 -19.21 -39.53
C LEU A 130 4.88 -20.68 -39.63
N VAL A 131 4.16 -21.05 -40.69
CA VAL A 131 3.80 -22.42 -41.04
C VAL A 131 4.54 -22.81 -42.32
N GLU A 132 5.27 -23.92 -42.27
CA GLU A 132 6.05 -24.45 -43.41
C GLU A 132 5.92 -25.97 -43.55
N GLN A 133 6.27 -26.51 -44.72
CA GLN A 133 6.03 -27.92 -45.06
C GLN A 133 7.23 -28.57 -45.77
N GLY A 134 8.20 -27.79 -46.25
CA GLY A 134 9.29 -28.28 -47.08
C GLY A 134 8.90 -28.50 -48.54
N GLN A 135 9.80 -29.17 -49.27
CA GLN A 135 9.88 -29.04 -50.72
C GLN A 135 9.30 -30.22 -51.53
N THR A 136 8.45 -31.07 -50.96
CA THR A 136 7.97 -32.29 -51.66
C THR A 136 6.49 -32.26 -52.04
N ALA A 137 5.67 -31.48 -51.34
CA ALA A 137 4.25 -31.32 -51.57
C ALA A 137 3.79 -29.94 -51.10
N PHE A 138 2.50 -29.63 -51.26
CA PHE A 138 1.92 -28.37 -50.80
C PHE A 138 0.59 -28.62 -50.08
N THR A 139 0.28 -27.79 -49.09
CA THR A 139 -0.99 -27.79 -48.35
C THR A 139 -1.64 -26.42 -48.48
N HIS A 140 -2.96 -26.40 -48.61
CA HIS A 140 -3.75 -25.16 -48.67
C HIS A 140 -4.60 -25.04 -47.41
N TYR A 141 -4.76 -23.83 -46.91
CA TYR A 141 -5.58 -23.52 -45.76
C TYR A 141 -6.50 -22.34 -46.04
N TYR A 142 -7.56 -22.23 -45.26
CA TYR A 142 -8.36 -21.02 -45.23
C TYR A 142 -7.57 -19.90 -44.53
N SER A 143 -7.59 -18.70 -45.12
CA SER A 143 -7.11 -17.47 -44.49
C SER A 143 -8.24 -16.76 -43.73
N SER A 144 -7.90 -15.69 -43.02
CA SER A 144 -8.85 -14.74 -42.42
C SER A 144 -9.59 -13.87 -43.46
N GLU A 145 -9.13 -13.83 -44.72
CA GLU A 145 -9.81 -13.20 -45.86
C GLU A 145 -10.81 -14.13 -46.57
N SER A 146 -10.93 -15.38 -46.10
CA SER A 146 -11.84 -16.35 -46.68
C SER A 146 -13.30 -15.88 -46.58
N PRO A 147 -14.15 -16.13 -47.59
CA PRO A 147 -15.58 -15.90 -47.45
C PRO A 147 -16.27 -16.92 -46.51
N PHE A 148 -15.56 -17.98 -46.11
CA PHE A 148 -16.04 -19.01 -45.18
C PHE A 148 -15.52 -18.71 -43.77
N THR A 149 -16.20 -17.81 -43.06
CA THR A 149 -15.81 -17.31 -41.73
C THR A 149 -15.71 -18.41 -40.68
N ASP A 150 -16.55 -19.45 -40.76
CA ASP A 150 -16.49 -20.61 -39.87
C ASP A 150 -15.17 -21.41 -39.99
N TYR A 151 -14.35 -21.13 -41.01
CA TYR A 151 -13.07 -21.79 -41.27
C TYR A 151 -11.85 -20.89 -41.10
N HIS A 152 -12.04 -19.66 -40.59
CA HIS A 152 -10.92 -18.76 -40.33
C HIS A 152 -9.97 -19.33 -39.28
N PRO A 153 -8.64 -19.16 -39.45
CA PRO A 153 -7.69 -19.53 -38.43
C PRO A 153 -7.95 -18.73 -37.14
N TYR A 154 -7.72 -19.36 -36.00
CA TYR A 154 -7.93 -18.73 -34.69
C TYR A 154 -6.94 -19.23 -33.65
N LEU A 155 -6.71 -18.39 -32.63
CA LEU A 155 -5.93 -18.74 -31.45
C LEU A 155 -6.90 -18.86 -30.26
N GLU A 156 -6.93 -20.02 -29.63
CA GLU A 156 -7.68 -20.24 -28.38
C GLU A 156 -6.70 -20.19 -27.21
N ILE A 157 -7.00 -19.41 -26.19
CA ILE A 157 -6.14 -19.20 -25.02
C ILE A 157 -6.98 -19.46 -23.78
N CYS A 158 -6.61 -20.47 -23.00
CA CYS A 158 -7.22 -20.80 -21.73
C CYS A 158 -6.31 -20.36 -20.59
N TYR A 159 -6.90 -19.76 -19.56
CA TYR A 159 -6.20 -19.21 -18.40
C TYR A 159 -6.97 -19.52 -17.11
N GLU A 160 -6.28 -19.46 -15.98
CA GLU A 160 -6.87 -19.61 -14.64
C GLU A 160 -6.82 -18.27 -13.90
N ILE A 161 -7.94 -17.86 -13.31
CA ILE A 161 -8.05 -16.65 -12.47
C ILE A 161 -8.96 -16.93 -11.28
N GLY A 162 -8.50 -16.62 -10.06
CA GLY A 162 -9.28 -16.85 -8.84
C GLY A 162 -9.71 -18.32 -8.64
N GLY A 163 -8.93 -19.29 -9.12
CA GLY A 163 -9.24 -20.72 -9.08
C GLY A 163 -10.29 -21.20 -10.09
N THR A 164 -10.64 -20.37 -11.08
CA THR A 164 -11.56 -20.72 -12.18
C THR A 164 -10.84 -20.65 -13.51
N GLN A 165 -11.02 -21.67 -14.35
CA GLN A 165 -10.51 -21.67 -15.72
C GLN A 165 -11.52 -21.00 -16.66
N ASP A 166 -11.04 -20.10 -17.51
CA ASP A 166 -11.78 -19.50 -18.61
C ASP A 166 -10.95 -19.56 -19.91
N CYS A 167 -11.58 -19.36 -21.06
CA CYS A 167 -10.90 -19.35 -22.36
C CYS A 167 -11.40 -18.21 -23.24
N MET A 168 -10.48 -17.61 -23.99
CA MET A 168 -10.78 -16.60 -25.01
C MET A 168 -10.29 -17.06 -26.39
N VAL A 169 -10.91 -16.51 -27.44
CA VAL A 169 -10.61 -16.88 -28.84
C VAL A 169 -10.32 -15.62 -29.64
N ILE A 170 -9.13 -15.54 -30.22
CA ILE A 170 -8.77 -14.52 -31.20
C ILE A 170 -9.08 -15.05 -32.60
N ARG A 171 -10.10 -14.48 -33.23
CA ARG A 171 -10.52 -14.78 -34.60
C ARG A 171 -11.14 -13.55 -35.22
N ARG A 172 -10.73 -13.21 -36.44
CA ARG A 172 -11.10 -11.97 -37.16
C ARG A 172 -12.60 -11.66 -37.21
N ASP A 173 -13.46 -12.67 -37.25
CA ASP A 173 -14.92 -12.53 -37.31
C ASP A 173 -15.64 -12.66 -35.96
N ILE A 174 -14.93 -12.96 -34.87
CA ILE A 174 -15.46 -13.03 -33.51
C ILE A 174 -14.92 -11.86 -32.67
N GLU A 175 -13.62 -11.86 -32.42
CA GLU A 175 -12.93 -10.98 -31.48
C GLU A 175 -11.44 -10.94 -31.83
N GLY A 176 -10.87 -9.74 -31.83
CA GLY A 176 -9.51 -9.49 -32.27
C GLY A 176 -9.28 -9.53 -33.78
N MET A 177 -8.06 -9.19 -34.16
CA MET A 177 -7.50 -9.13 -35.51
C MET A 177 -6.57 -10.32 -35.74
N VAL A 178 -6.76 -10.96 -36.89
CA VAL A 178 -5.85 -11.98 -37.40
C VAL A 178 -5.28 -11.44 -38.69
N TYR A 179 -3.96 -11.24 -38.71
CA TYR A 179 -3.21 -10.86 -39.89
C TYR A 179 -2.61 -12.13 -40.48
N ASP A 180 -2.79 -12.36 -41.77
CA ASP A 180 -2.17 -13.51 -42.43
C ASP A 180 -1.76 -13.22 -43.87
N ALA A 181 -0.70 -13.87 -44.30
CA ALA A 181 -0.23 -13.80 -45.67
C ALA A 181 0.49 -15.10 -46.00
N TYR A 182 0.66 -15.39 -47.29
CA TYR A 182 1.72 -16.31 -47.69
C TYR A 182 2.76 -15.57 -48.51
N VAL A 183 4.02 -15.96 -48.35
CA VAL A 183 5.15 -15.48 -49.13
C VAL A 183 5.70 -16.62 -49.98
N TRP A 184 6.26 -16.29 -51.14
CA TRP A 184 6.70 -17.28 -52.10
C TRP A 184 8.07 -16.95 -52.68
N GLU A 185 9.01 -17.86 -52.52
CA GLU A 185 10.35 -17.79 -53.09
C GLU A 185 10.37 -17.55 -54.62
N LEU A 186 9.38 -18.06 -55.37
CA LEU A 186 9.33 -17.88 -56.84
C LEU A 186 8.93 -16.46 -57.25
N TYR A 187 8.13 -15.78 -56.44
CA TYR A 187 7.64 -14.44 -56.72
C TYR A 187 7.97 -13.54 -55.54
N PRO A 188 9.26 -13.17 -55.39
CA PRO A 188 9.73 -12.68 -54.12
C PRO A 188 9.27 -11.25 -53.77
N THR A 189 8.73 -10.53 -54.75
CA THR A 189 8.11 -9.21 -54.61
C THR A 189 6.58 -9.28 -54.49
N GLN A 190 5.99 -10.48 -54.52
CA GLN A 190 4.54 -10.64 -54.43
C GLN A 190 4.12 -10.61 -52.96
N ASN A 191 3.06 -9.85 -52.69
CA ASN A 191 2.31 -9.89 -51.45
C ASN A 191 1.00 -10.62 -51.71
N ASP A 192 0.67 -11.57 -50.84
CA ASP A 192 -0.58 -12.32 -50.90
C ASP A 192 -1.38 -12.20 -49.59
N GLY A 193 -1.25 -11.08 -48.87
CA GLY A 193 -1.99 -10.84 -47.61
C GLY A 193 -3.50 -10.72 -47.80
N SER A 194 -3.96 -10.26 -48.97
CA SER A 194 -5.40 -10.21 -49.28
C SER A 194 -5.96 -11.52 -49.88
N SER A 195 -5.20 -12.61 -49.82
CA SER A 195 -5.61 -13.90 -50.40
C SER A 195 -6.63 -14.60 -49.51
N ALA A 196 -7.72 -15.12 -50.10
CA ALA A 196 -8.70 -15.98 -49.42
C ALA A 196 -8.17 -17.39 -49.05
N SER A 197 -6.88 -17.64 -49.26
CA SER A 197 -6.22 -18.92 -48.94
C SER A 197 -4.76 -18.71 -48.58
N LEU A 198 -4.29 -19.52 -47.64
CA LEU A 198 -2.89 -19.66 -47.25
C LEU A 198 -2.31 -20.92 -47.87
N LEU A 199 -1.00 -20.91 -48.13
CA LEU A 199 -0.30 -22.00 -48.80
C LEU A 199 1.06 -22.24 -48.17
N THR A 200 1.39 -23.52 -48.00
CA THR A 200 2.74 -23.96 -47.60
C THR A 200 3.27 -25.00 -48.56
N GLY A 201 4.60 -25.12 -48.61
CA GLY A 201 5.31 -26.16 -49.35
C GLY A 201 5.54 -25.85 -50.83
N LEU A 202 5.90 -26.89 -51.60
CA LEU A 202 6.40 -26.74 -52.97
C LEU A 202 5.30 -26.50 -54.00
N VAL A 203 5.31 -25.32 -54.60
CA VAL A 203 4.51 -25.00 -55.79
C VAL A 203 5.42 -24.38 -56.83
N GLY A 204 5.41 -24.88 -58.05
CA GLY A 204 6.23 -24.32 -59.14
C GLY A 204 7.75 -24.47 -58.93
N GLY A 205 8.20 -25.39 -58.06
CA GLY A 205 9.61 -25.69 -57.82
C GLY A 205 10.29 -24.84 -56.74
N LEU A 206 9.55 -23.98 -56.04
CA LEU A 206 10.03 -23.21 -54.89
C LEU A 206 8.96 -23.17 -53.79
N GLU A 207 9.38 -22.87 -52.56
CA GLU A 207 8.56 -23.03 -51.37
C GLU A 207 7.70 -21.80 -51.05
N LYS A 208 6.48 -22.06 -50.57
CA LYS A 208 5.60 -21.09 -49.95
C LYS A 208 5.59 -21.25 -48.45
N TYR A 209 5.47 -20.12 -47.75
CA TYR A 209 5.40 -20.05 -46.30
C TYR A 209 4.18 -19.22 -45.91
N SER A 210 3.40 -19.69 -44.95
CA SER A 210 2.25 -18.95 -44.43
C SER A 210 2.62 -18.27 -43.12
N LEU A 211 2.28 -17.00 -42.99
CA LEU A 211 2.54 -16.14 -41.83
C LEU A 211 1.20 -15.83 -41.19
N LEU A 212 1.12 -15.93 -39.86
CA LEU A 212 -0.08 -15.60 -39.11
C LEU A 212 0.30 -14.83 -37.83
N LYS A 213 -0.39 -13.73 -37.54
CA LYS A 213 -0.23 -12.94 -36.33
C LYS A 213 -1.60 -12.67 -35.72
N PHE A 214 -1.72 -12.97 -34.43
CA PHE A 214 -2.93 -12.75 -33.62
C PHE A 214 -2.69 -11.52 -32.76
N ASP A 215 -3.68 -10.63 -32.63
CA ASP A 215 -3.56 -9.37 -31.90
C ASP A 215 -3.62 -9.58 -30.38
N MET A 216 -2.53 -10.09 -29.84
CA MET A 216 -2.32 -10.27 -28.41
C MET A 216 -1.24 -9.33 -27.89
N GLU A 217 -1.47 -8.68 -26.75
CA GLU A 217 -0.46 -7.93 -25.99
C GLU A 217 0.02 -8.71 -24.76
N SER A 218 1.19 -8.32 -24.25
CA SER A 218 1.69 -8.81 -22.96
C SER A 218 0.74 -8.43 -21.83
N VAL A 219 0.79 -9.21 -20.76
CA VAL A 219 0.08 -8.88 -19.52
C VAL A 219 1.08 -8.08 -18.69
N PRO A 220 0.80 -6.81 -18.35
CA PRO A 220 1.72 -6.06 -17.50
C PRO A 220 1.83 -6.78 -16.16
N GLU A 221 3.04 -7.22 -15.80
CA GLU A 221 3.31 -7.73 -14.45
C GLU A 221 3.10 -6.58 -13.47
N LEU A 222 2.21 -6.80 -12.49
CA LEU A 222 1.90 -5.79 -11.50
C LEU A 222 2.87 -5.89 -10.33
N ALA A 223 3.27 -4.71 -9.87
CA ALA A 223 4.13 -4.50 -8.73
C ALA A 223 3.33 -4.29 -7.43
N ALA A 224 4.05 -4.30 -6.33
CA ALA A 224 3.55 -3.96 -5.00
C ALA A 224 4.58 -3.15 -4.22
N ILE A 225 4.08 -2.28 -3.34
CA ILE A 225 4.87 -1.41 -2.46
C ILE A 225 4.27 -1.38 -1.05
N GLY A 226 5.12 -1.46 -0.02
CA GLY A 226 4.71 -1.18 1.36
C GLY A 226 5.79 -1.45 2.39
N ASP A 227 5.34 -1.70 3.62
CA ASP A 227 5.89 -2.60 4.63
C ASP A 227 5.37 -2.20 6.02
N PHE A 228 5.89 -1.14 6.66
CA PHE A 228 5.74 -0.96 8.10
C PHE A 228 5.74 0.51 8.59
N VAL A 229 4.85 0.81 9.55
CA VAL A 229 4.89 2.05 10.35
C VAL A 229 5.03 1.67 11.81
N TRP A 230 6.01 2.23 12.52
CA TRP A 230 6.35 1.80 13.88
C TRP A 230 6.54 2.94 14.87
N HIS A 231 6.42 2.61 16.15
CA HIS A 231 6.68 3.54 17.23
C HIS A 231 8.15 3.47 17.64
N ASP A 232 8.93 4.37 17.09
CA ASP A 232 10.35 4.59 17.40
C ASP A 232 10.48 5.13 18.83
N MET A 233 10.86 4.25 19.74
CA MET A 233 10.84 4.50 21.18
C MET A 233 12.07 5.27 21.65
N ASP A 234 13.18 5.19 20.93
CA ASP A 234 14.43 5.86 21.29
C ASP A 234 14.82 7.01 20.35
N MET A 235 14.01 7.25 19.32
CA MET A 235 14.04 8.36 18.37
C MET A 235 15.27 8.35 17.46
N ASP A 236 15.80 7.16 17.16
CA ASP A 236 17.01 7.02 16.35
C ASP A 236 16.74 6.82 14.84
N GLY A 237 15.47 6.61 14.45
CA GLY A 237 15.05 6.42 13.07
C GLY A 237 15.33 5.02 12.51
N ILE A 238 15.65 4.04 13.36
CA ILE A 238 15.95 2.66 12.99
C ILE A 238 14.91 1.73 13.63
N GLN A 239 14.50 0.70 12.91
CA GLN A 239 13.59 -0.32 13.40
C GLN A 239 14.30 -1.27 14.37
N ASP A 240 14.05 -1.09 15.67
CA ASP A 240 14.72 -1.88 16.72
C ASP A 240 13.88 -3.03 17.29
N GLU A 241 14.56 -4.04 17.84
CA GLU A 241 13.89 -5.18 18.47
C GLU A 241 13.07 -4.73 19.69
N GLY A 242 11.74 -4.87 19.60
CA GLY A 242 10.81 -4.54 20.67
C GLY A 242 10.02 -3.26 20.42
N GLU A 243 10.31 -2.55 19.33
CA GLU A 243 9.52 -1.43 18.87
C GLU A 243 8.23 -1.93 18.18
N PRO A 244 7.05 -1.48 18.62
CA PRO A 244 5.78 -1.98 18.09
C PRO A 244 5.37 -1.22 16.83
N GLY A 245 4.77 -1.93 15.88
CA GLY A 245 4.04 -1.32 14.77
C GLY A 245 2.85 -0.48 15.26
N VAL A 246 2.49 0.55 14.48
CA VAL A 246 1.42 1.49 14.83
C VAL A 246 0.20 1.27 13.92
N PRO A 247 -0.94 0.80 14.48
CA PRO A 247 -2.14 0.56 13.71
C PRO A 247 -2.93 1.82 13.39
N GLY A 248 -3.63 1.82 12.25
CA GLY A 248 -4.59 2.86 11.88
C GLY A 248 -3.98 4.16 11.36
N ILE A 249 -2.71 4.14 10.95
CA ILE A 249 -2.06 5.26 10.25
C ILE A 249 -2.60 5.29 8.83
N VAL A 250 -3.09 6.45 8.39
CA VAL A 250 -3.55 6.63 7.02
C VAL A 250 -2.33 6.76 6.12
N VAL A 251 -2.28 5.92 5.10
CA VAL A 251 -1.21 5.88 4.10
C VAL A 251 -1.83 6.15 2.73
N ASN A 252 -1.32 7.15 2.02
CA ASN A 252 -1.76 7.52 0.68
C ASN A 252 -0.65 7.19 -0.32
N LEU A 253 -1.05 6.73 -1.51
CA LEU A 253 -0.16 6.48 -2.63
C LEU A 253 -0.43 7.49 -3.74
N TYR A 254 0.63 8.08 -4.26
CA TYR A 254 0.62 9.01 -5.38
C TYR A 254 1.58 8.53 -6.47
N ASP A 255 1.34 8.94 -7.71
CA ASP A 255 2.40 8.94 -8.70
C ASP A 255 3.33 10.15 -8.52
N CYS A 256 4.52 10.10 -9.11
CA CYS A 256 5.48 11.20 -9.05
C CYS A 256 5.08 12.46 -9.85
N GLU A 257 3.87 12.50 -10.40
CA GLU A 257 3.24 13.70 -11.00
C GLU A 257 2.17 14.33 -10.07
N ASP A 258 2.13 13.90 -8.79
CA ASP A 258 1.18 14.31 -7.75
C ASP A 258 -0.28 13.89 -7.99
N ASN A 259 -0.53 12.87 -8.81
CA ASN A 259 -1.86 12.29 -8.94
C ASN A 259 -2.10 11.25 -7.84
N PHE A 260 -3.22 11.39 -7.13
CA PHE A 260 -3.64 10.43 -6.12
C PHE A 260 -4.04 9.09 -6.76
N ILE A 261 -3.48 7.99 -6.25
CA ILE A 261 -3.72 6.62 -6.73
C ILE A 261 -4.66 5.89 -5.77
N ALA A 262 -4.27 5.77 -4.50
CA ALA A 262 -4.96 4.95 -3.51
C ALA A 262 -4.72 5.41 -2.07
N THR A 263 -5.54 4.91 -1.14
CA THR A 263 -5.38 5.14 0.31
C THR A 263 -5.72 3.89 1.08
N MET A 264 -5.00 3.65 2.17
CA MET A 264 -5.29 2.58 3.11
C MET A 264 -4.93 2.98 4.55
N MET A 265 -5.13 2.06 5.49
CA MET A 265 -4.69 2.22 6.87
C MET A 265 -3.79 1.05 7.26
N THR A 266 -2.74 1.32 8.05
CA THR A 266 -1.91 0.27 8.62
C THR A 266 -2.72 -0.69 9.49
N ASP A 267 -2.37 -1.97 9.43
CA ASP A 267 -3.06 -3.04 10.15
C ASP A 267 -2.68 -3.10 11.65
N VAL A 268 -3.14 -4.14 12.36
CA VAL A 268 -2.89 -4.30 13.81
C VAL A 268 -1.41 -4.38 14.17
N ASP A 269 -0.59 -4.84 13.22
CA ASP A 269 0.84 -4.99 13.36
C ASP A 269 1.57 -3.79 12.75
N GLY A 270 0.88 -2.73 12.30
CA GLY A 270 1.49 -1.54 11.71
C GLY A 270 1.83 -1.69 10.22
N ARG A 271 1.39 -2.76 9.56
CA ARG A 271 1.77 -3.06 8.18
C ARG A 271 0.83 -2.45 7.15
N TYR A 272 1.35 -2.10 5.99
CA TYR A 272 0.58 -1.64 4.84
C TYR A 272 1.11 -2.23 3.53
N LEU A 273 0.26 -2.35 2.51
CA LEU A 273 0.62 -2.86 1.19
C LEU A 273 -0.32 -2.31 0.13
N PHE A 274 0.23 -1.66 -0.89
CA PHE A 274 -0.44 -1.40 -2.16
C PHE A 274 0.04 -2.42 -3.17
N ASP A 275 -0.87 -3.28 -3.64
CA ASP A 275 -0.63 -4.24 -4.69
C ASP A 275 -1.35 -3.85 -5.98
N GLU A 276 -1.23 -4.69 -7.01
CA GLU A 276 -1.86 -4.49 -8.32
C GLU A 276 -1.45 -3.16 -9.00
N LEU A 277 -0.21 -2.71 -8.78
CA LEU A 277 0.32 -1.48 -9.37
C LEU A 277 0.98 -1.75 -10.72
N PRO A 278 0.68 -0.98 -11.78
CA PRO A 278 1.54 -0.97 -12.96
C PRO A 278 2.98 -0.57 -12.59
N ALA A 279 3.96 -1.02 -13.37
CA ALA A 279 5.32 -0.48 -13.28
C ALA A 279 5.28 1.05 -13.49
N GLY A 280 6.02 1.80 -12.67
CA GLY A 280 5.94 3.26 -12.68
C GLY A 280 6.63 3.91 -11.49
N ASP A 281 6.55 5.24 -11.44
CA ASP A 281 7.16 6.05 -10.38
C ASP A 281 6.10 6.51 -9.37
N TYR A 282 6.29 6.15 -8.11
CA TYR A 282 5.35 6.39 -7.02
C TYR A 282 6.00 7.07 -5.82
N TYR A 283 5.19 7.67 -4.95
CA TYR A 283 5.62 8.02 -3.59
C TYR A 283 4.50 7.78 -2.59
N VAL A 284 4.89 7.56 -1.34
CA VAL A 284 3.99 7.28 -0.23
C VAL A 284 3.90 8.49 0.69
N GLU A 285 2.69 8.81 1.13
CA GLU A 285 2.42 9.83 2.15
C GLU A 285 1.78 9.20 3.38
N PHE A 286 2.42 9.36 4.53
CA PHE A 286 1.95 8.92 5.84
C PHE A 286 1.31 10.11 6.58
N ILE A 287 0.12 9.90 7.15
CA ILE A 287 -0.58 10.92 7.93
C ILE A 287 -0.49 10.61 9.42
N LEU A 288 0.24 11.45 10.16
CA LEU A 288 0.40 11.27 11.60
C LEU A 288 -0.89 11.51 12.39
N PRO A 289 -1.12 10.74 13.46
CA PRO A 289 -2.11 11.06 14.47
C PRO A 289 -1.63 12.23 15.34
N ASP A 290 -2.59 12.95 15.93
CA ASP A 290 -2.31 14.11 16.78
C ASP A 290 -1.28 13.79 17.89
N GLY A 291 -0.24 14.60 17.95
CA GLY A 291 0.79 14.53 18.99
C GLY A 291 1.92 13.54 18.73
N TYR A 292 2.00 12.94 17.54
CA TYR A 292 3.18 12.24 17.04
C TYR A 292 4.01 13.16 16.14
N GLU A 293 5.29 12.82 16.02
CA GLU A 293 6.26 13.40 15.08
C GLU A 293 6.91 12.27 14.29
N PHE A 294 7.43 12.58 13.09
CA PHE A 294 8.23 11.63 12.32
C PHE A 294 9.62 11.48 12.93
N SER A 295 10.16 10.26 12.84
CA SER A 295 11.52 9.94 13.22
C SER A 295 12.55 10.52 12.24
N PRO A 296 13.85 10.54 12.61
CA PRO A 296 14.90 10.90 11.67
C PRO A 296 14.87 10.02 10.42
N GLN A 297 14.86 10.66 9.26
CA GLN A 297 14.82 9.98 7.96
C GLN A 297 16.19 9.42 7.56
N ASP A 298 16.22 8.31 6.82
CA ASP A 298 17.37 7.69 6.16
C ASP A 298 18.56 7.41 7.13
N GLN A 299 18.29 6.69 8.23
CA GLN A 299 19.29 6.41 9.27
C GLN A 299 19.91 5.01 9.15
N GLY A 300 21.12 4.84 9.70
CA GLY A 300 21.81 3.55 9.61
C GLY A 300 22.36 3.26 8.21
N MET A 301 22.39 1.98 7.83
CA MET A 301 22.99 1.49 6.58
C MET A 301 22.08 0.47 5.86
N ASP A 302 20.95 0.10 6.47
CA ASP A 302 20.04 -0.92 5.98
C ASP A 302 18.71 -0.25 5.68
N ASP A 303 18.49 0.00 4.39
CA ASP A 303 17.32 0.69 3.80
C ASP A 303 16.00 -0.01 4.13
N ALA A 304 16.06 -1.31 4.49
CA ALA A 304 14.87 -2.06 4.88
C ALA A 304 14.49 -1.88 6.35
N MET A 305 15.27 -1.11 7.12
CA MET A 305 15.15 -1.01 8.57
C MET A 305 15.20 0.44 9.06
N ASP A 306 15.14 1.43 8.19
CA ASP A 306 15.10 2.84 8.56
C ASP A 306 13.75 3.48 8.22
N SER A 307 13.66 4.80 8.40
CA SER A 307 12.43 5.56 8.13
C SER A 307 12.63 6.37 6.86
N ASP A 308 11.78 6.15 5.85
CA ASP A 308 11.84 6.86 4.56
C ASP A 308 11.06 8.17 4.57
N ALA A 309 10.08 8.29 5.47
CA ALA A 309 9.21 9.45 5.55
C ALA A 309 9.98 10.71 5.99
N ASN A 310 9.93 11.76 5.17
CA ASN A 310 10.45 13.07 5.55
C ASN A 310 9.53 13.77 6.58
N MET A 311 9.90 14.98 7.02
CA MET A 311 9.13 15.74 8.04
C MET A 311 7.68 16.08 7.63
N ASN A 312 7.34 16.03 6.33
CA ASN A 312 5.97 16.19 5.84
C ASN A 312 5.24 14.85 5.66
N GLY A 313 5.88 13.73 6.02
CA GLY A 313 5.35 12.39 5.90
C GLY A 313 5.47 11.76 4.52
N MET A 314 6.30 12.30 3.64
CA MET A 314 6.43 11.82 2.26
C MET A 314 7.77 11.09 2.06
N THR A 315 7.76 10.00 1.31
CA THR A 315 8.97 9.34 0.81
C THR A 315 9.58 10.11 -0.36
N GLY A 316 10.73 9.63 -0.87
CA GLY A 316 11.20 9.96 -2.21
C GLY A 316 10.32 9.33 -3.31
N CYS A 317 10.66 9.64 -4.56
CA CYS A 317 10.09 8.95 -5.72
C CYS A 317 10.75 7.57 -5.89
N ILE A 318 9.89 6.57 -6.10
CA ILE A 318 10.18 5.14 -6.06
C ILE A 318 9.89 4.59 -7.44
N ASN A 319 10.88 4.02 -8.10
CA ASN A 319 10.70 3.38 -9.39
C ASN A 319 10.37 1.91 -9.17
N LEU A 320 9.12 1.51 -9.41
CA LEU A 320 8.70 0.12 -9.36
C LEU A 320 8.83 -0.52 -10.75
N GLU A 321 9.66 -1.55 -10.85
CA GLU A 321 9.75 -2.41 -12.02
C GLU A 321 8.54 -3.36 -12.11
N ALA A 322 8.27 -3.87 -13.31
CA ALA A 322 7.17 -4.81 -13.52
C ALA A 322 7.41 -6.08 -12.69
N GLY A 323 6.37 -6.51 -11.95
CA GLY A 323 6.45 -7.69 -11.06
C GLY A 323 7.23 -7.48 -9.75
N GLU A 324 7.74 -6.27 -9.49
CA GLU A 324 8.49 -5.98 -8.27
C GLU A 324 7.60 -5.98 -7.03
N THR A 325 8.12 -6.49 -5.90
CA THR A 325 7.50 -6.29 -4.59
C THR A 325 8.53 -5.63 -3.70
N ASP A 326 8.35 -4.33 -3.51
CA ASP A 326 9.24 -3.50 -2.72
C ASP A 326 8.66 -3.30 -1.32
N LEU A 327 9.36 -3.82 -0.31
CA LEU A 327 8.95 -3.83 1.09
C LEU A 327 10.00 -3.13 1.97
N THR A 328 10.61 -2.06 1.47
CA THR A 328 11.59 -1.27 2.22
C THR A 328 11.13 0.19 2.36
N TRP A 329 9.82 0.43 2.35
CA TRP A 329 9.25 1.77 2.46
C TRP A 329 8.47 1.90 3.76
N ASP A 330 9.13 2.49 4.74
CA ASP A 330 8.70 2.49 6.12
C ASP A 330 8.61 3.90 6.71
N ALA A 331 7.90 4.02 7.84
CA ALA A 331 7.84 5.27 8.59
C ALA A 331 7.97 5.06 10.09
N GLY A 332 9.05 5.59 10.65
CA GLY A 332 9.25 5.71 12.09
C GLY A 332 8.48 6.91 12.62
N ILE A 333 7.71 6.72 13.68
CA ILE A 333 7.00 7.80 14.35
C ILE A 333 7.25 7.71 15.85
N TRP A 334 7.39 8.85 16.50
CA TRP A 334 7.58 8.91 17.94
C TRP A 334 6.65 9.95 18.54
N ARG A 335 6.32 9.78 19.81
CA ARG A 335 5.47 10.72 20.52
C ARG A 335 6.33 11.56 21.47
N PRO A 336 6.44 12.89 21.27
CA PRO A 336 7.04 13.76 22.26
C PRO A 336 6.32 13.57 23.60
N VAL A 337 7.07 13.17 24.63
CA VAL A 337 6.52 13.08 25.98
C VAL A 337 6.00 14.49 26.34
N GLN A 338 4.68 14.65 26.47
CA GLN A 338 4.13 15.89 27.01
C GLN A 338 4.62 16.01 28.45
N LYS A 339 5.69 16.78 28.68
CA LYS A 339 6.33 16.93 29.99
C LYS A 339 5.48 17.70 31.02
N GLY A 340 4.18 17.88 30.79
CA GLY A 340 3.31 18.76 31.56
C GLY A 340 3.91 20.16 31.72
N CYS A 341 3.53 20.86 32.79
CA CYS A 341 4.07 22.17 33.14
C CYS A 341 3.97 22.37 34.65
N THR A 342 4.82 23.22 35.21
CA THR A 342 4.80 23.52 36.64
C THR A 342 3.96 24.76 36.95
N LEU A 343 3.27 24.68 38.09
CA LEU A 343 2.57 25.78 38.73
C LEU A 343 3.33 26.20 39.98
N THR A 344 3.49 27.51 40.16
CA THR A 344 4.20 28.04 41.34
C THR A 344 3.52 27.62 42.64
N ILE A 345 4.30 27.60 43.73
CA ILE A 345 3.72 27.48 45.08
C ILE A 345 2.65 28.54 45.36
N GLY A 346 2.78 29.73 44.74
CA GLY A 346 1.77 30.79 44.82
C GLY A 346 0.40 30.33 44.34
N TYR A 347 0.36 29.63 43.21
CA TYR A 347 -0.87 29.03 42.68
C TYR A 347 -1.46 28.00 43.64
N TRP A 348 -0.64 27.06 44.12
CA TRP A 348 -1.11 26.01 45.04
C TRP A 348 -1.63 26.59 46.36
N LYS A 349 -1.05 27.69 46.87
CA LYS A 349 -1.50 28.38 48.10
C LYS A 349 -2.93 28.95 48.00
N THR A 350 -3.37 29.34 46.81
CA THR A 350 -4.70 29.93 46.59
C THR A 350 -5.74 28.87 46.21
N HIS A 351 -5.33 27.79 45.55
CA HIS A 351 -6.26 26.74 45.08
C HIS A 351 -6.43 25.58 46.07
N ALA A 352 -5.54 25.43 47.06
CA ALA A 352 -5.66 24.41 48.11
C ALA A 352 -6.77 24.70 49.17
N GLY A 353 -7.83 25.44 48.81
CA GLY A 353 -9.03 25.53 49.68
C GLY A 353 -9.58 26.92 49.99
N PHE A 354 -9.39 27.95 49.14
CA PHE A 354 -10.19 29.19 49.22
C PHE A 354 -10.47 29.80 47.83
N GLY A 355 -11.69 29.61 47.34
CA GLY A 355 -12.25 30.32 46.18
C GLY A 355 -13.64 29.77 45.81
N PRO A 356 -14.39 30.45 44.92
CA PRO A 356 -15.68 29.97 44.39
C PRO A 356 -15.55 28.79 43.40
N GLN A 357 -14.37 28.21 43.24
CA GLN A 357 -14.11 27.04 42.40
C GLN A 357 -14.06 25.78 43.26
N ASP A 358 -14.48 24.65 42.68
CA ASP A 358 -14.37 23.34 43.33
C ASP A 358 -12.90 23.08 43.71
N ASP A 359 -12.65 22.40 44.83
CA ASP A 359 -11.32 22.16 45.38
C ASP A 359 -10.47 21.27 44.46
N MET A 360 -9.84 21.91 43.47
CA MET A 360 -9.02 21.26 42.44
C MET A 360 -7.80 20.57 43.02
N VAL A 361 -7.41 20.86 44.26
CA VAL A 361 -6.24 20.23 44.89
C VAL A 361 -6.61 18.88 45.46
N THR A 362 -7.82 18.71 46.00
CA THR A 362 -8.23 17.48 46.69
C THR A 362 -8.08 16.21 45.83
N GLN A 363 -8.26 16.29 44.51
CA GLN A 363 -8.05 15.15 43.60
C GLN A 363 -6.57 14.69 43.51
N TYR A 364 -5.63 15.57 43.84
CA TYR A 364 -4.19 15.31 43.81
C TYR A 364 -3.62 14.92 45.18
N LEU A 365 -4.46 14.86 46.23
CA LEU A 365 -4.02 14.61 47.61
C LEU A 365 -3.95 13.12 47.95
N THR A 366 -3.43 12.85 49.14
CA THR A 366 -2.77 11.57 49.57
C THR A 366 -1.28 11.57 49.24
N ILE A 367 -0.62 12.69 49.53
CA ILE A 367 0.81 12.88 49.34
C ILE A 367 1.52 12.69 50.69
N TRP A 368 2.63 11.95 50.71
CA TRP A 368 3.54 11.91 51.85
C TRP A 368 4.70 12.90 51.65
N LEU A 369 5.06 13.63 52.70
CA LEU A 369 6.32 14.37 52.79
C LEU A 369 7.24 13.58 53.73
N GLY A 370 8.22 12.88 53.14
CA GLY A 370 8.87 11.74 53.77
C GLY A 370 8.41 10.41 53.17
N THR A 371 9.19 9.34 53.35
CA THR A 371 8.80 7.99 52.93
C THR A 371 7.54 7.51 53.66
N ALA A 372 6.56 6.94 52.95
CA ALA A 372 5.35 6.41 53.58
C ALA A 372 5.68 5.39 54.69
N GLY A 373 5.15 5.63 55.90
CA GLY A 373 5.45 4.81 57.08
C GLY A 373 6.73 5.21 57.85
N GLY A 374 7.45 6.24 57.42
CA GLY A 374 8.56 6.85 58.14
C GLY A 374 8.11 7.46 59.47
N GLY A 375 8.99 7.42 60.49
CA GLY A 375 8.65 7.81 61.86
C GLY A 375 8.29 9.29 62.02
N LYS A 376 8.76 10.14 61.09
CA LYS A 376 8.52 11.58 61.08
C LYS A 376 7.83 12.11 59.82
N SER A 377 7.43 11.22 58.92
CA SER A 377 6.77 11.59 57.67
C SER A 377 5.40 12.21 57.91
N LEU A 378 5.05 13.19 57.07
CA LEU A 378 3.80 13.91 57.14
C LEU A 378 2.87 13.48 56.00
N ALA A 379 1.69 12.95 56.34
CA ALA A 379 0.64 12.70 55.36
C ALA A 379 -0.18 13.97 55.08
N VAL A 380 -0.22 14.39 53.82
CA VAL A 380 -1.01 15.51 53.31
C VAL A 380 -2.28 14.95 52.66
N THR A 381 -3.33 14.83 53.47
CA THR A 381 -4.58 14.14 53.11
C THR A 381 -5.79 15.07 52.94
N SER A 382 -5.62 16.38 53.16
CA SER A 382 -6.69 17.34 52.91
C SER A 382 -6.13 18.71 52.52
N ALA A 383 -6.95 19.49 51.83
CA ALA A 383 -6.59 20.82 51.35
C ALA A 383 -6.20 21.77 52.51
N ALA A 384 -6.84 21.61 53.67
CA ALA A 384 -6.46 22.31 54.90
C ALA A 384 -5.00 22.02 55.32
N ILE A 385 -4.59 20.75 55.29
CA ILE A 385 -3.21 20.33 55.59
C ILE A 385 -2.25 20.93 54.55
N ALA A 386 -2.60 20.82 53.27
CA ALA A 386 -1.78 21.35 52.17
C ALA A 386 -1.55 22.87 52.29
N VAL A 387 -2.61 23.66 52.55
CA VAL A 387 -2.50 25.11 52.77
C VAL A 387 -1.58 25.44 53.92
N ASP A 388 -1.70 24.70 55.02
CA ASP A 388 -0.92 24.96 56.23
C ASP A 388 0.57 24.64 56.03
N VAL A 389 0.89 23.62 55.23
CA VAL A 389 2.26 23.31 54.79
C VAL A 389 2.77 24.40 53.85
N LEU A 390 2.05 24.70 52.78
CA LEU A 390 2.44 25.68 51.76
C LEU A 390 2.61 27.10 52.34
N LYS A 391 1.81 27.48 53.33
CA LYS A 391 1.90 28.77 54.04
C LYS A 391 2.85 28.74 55.25
N MET A 392 3.43 27.58 55.57
CA MET A 392 4.34 27.40 56.72
C MET A 392 3.69 27.84 58.04
N LYS A 393 2.37 27.64 58.18
CA LYS A 393 1.55 28.23 59.25
C LYS A 393 1.29 27.33 60.44
N THR A 394 1.24 26.02 60.25
CA THR A 394 0.80 25.10 61.32
C THR A 394 1.69 23.88 61.43
N TYR A 395 2.25 23.40 60.32
CA TYR A 395 3.21 22.31 60.33
C TYR A 395 4.60 22.84 60.66
N GLY A 396 4.94 22.70 61.93
CA GLY A 396 6.33 22.74 62.36
C GLY A 396 7.00 24.08 62.68
N LYS A 397 6.34 25.03 63.36
CA LYS A 397 6.97 26.34 63.69
C LYS A 397 8.28 26.17 64.48
N ASN A 398 9.41 26.86 64.22
CA ASN A 398 9.72 28.15 63.59
C ASN A 398 9.95 28.08 62.08
N ASN A 399 9.82 29.21 61.36
CA ASN A 399 10.27 29.34 59.96
C ASN A 399 11.77 28.99 59.86
N ASN A 400 12.05 27.77 59.40
CA ASN A 400 13.36 27.15 59.38
C ASN A 400 13.57 26.32 58.09
N GLY A 401 14.76 25.74 57.90
CA GLY A 401 15.09 25.00 56.68
C GLY A 401 14.13 23.86 56.37
N ILE A 402 13.79 23.04 57.37
CA ILE A 402 12.88 21.89 57.19
C ILE A 402 11.46 22.35 56.86
N THR A 403 10.94 23.40 57.50
CA THR A 403 9.61 23.94 57.15
C THR A 403 9.53 24.48 55.73
N LYS A 404 10.63 25.04 55.22
CA LYS A 404 10.69 25.51 53.83
C LYS A 404 10.78 24.34 52.86
N LEU A 405 11.56 23.32 53.20
CA LEU A 405 11.65 22.07 52.43
C LEU A 405 10.27 21.38 52.31
N TYR A 406 9.48 21.31 53.39
CA TYR A 406 8.11 20.78 53.33
C TYR A 406 7.25 21.52 52.28
N ALA A 407 7.33 22.85 52.22
CA ALA A 407 6.54 23.63 51.26
C ALA A 407 6.99 23.40 49.81
N GLN A 408 8.30 23.37 49.57
CA GLN A 408 8.87 23.15 48.23
C GLN A 408 8.61 21.74 47.72
N LEU A 409 8.81 20.74 48.57
CA LEU A 409 8.54 19.35 48.22
C LEU A 409 7.05 19.11 47.95
N LEU A 410 6.16 19.72 48.75
CA LEU A 410 4.73 19.62 48.49
C LEU A 410 4.34 20.28 47.15
N GLY A 411 4.91 21.45 46.84
CA GLY A 411 4.71 22.10 45.54
C GLY A 411 5.11 21.19 44.37
N ALA A 412 6.30 20.58 44.47
CA ALA A 412 6.83 19.73 43.41
C ALA A 412 5.94 18.49 43.21
N LYS A 413 5.53 17.83 44.30
CA LYS A 413 4.65 16.66 44.25
C LYS A 413 3.23 16.99 43.74
N LEU A 414 2.73 18.20 43.98
CA LEU A 414 1.47 18.66 43.39
C LEU A 414 1.60 18.91 41.89
N ASN A 415 2.73 19.47 41.43
CA ASN A 415 3.03 19.60 39.99
C ASN A 415 3.12 18.23 39.30
N ILE A 416 3.78 17.26 39.93
CA ILE A 416 3.86 15.87 39.45
C ILE A 416 2.47 15.22 39.37
N ALA A 417 1.69 15.35 40.43
CA ALA A 417 0.31 14.83 40.45
C ALA A 417 -0.59 15.51 39.40
N ASN A 418 -0.22 16.74 38.99
CA ASN A 418 -0.85 17.49 37.90
C ASN A 418 -0.23 17.22 36.52
N GLY A 419 0.66 16.22 36.40
CA GLY A 419 1.22 15.74 35.13
C GLY A 419 2.55 16.37 34.70
N ALA A 420 3.21 17.16 35.55
CA ALA A 420 4.54 17.69 35.25
C ALA A 420 5.63 16.60 35.32
N ASP A 421 6.50 16.58 34.31
CA ASP A 421 7.72 15.78 34.33
C ASP A 421 8.62 16.20 35.50
N TYR A 422 9.29 15.24 36.14
CA TYR A 422 10.10 15.46 37.33
C TYR A 422 11.47 14.83 37.27
N THR A 423 11.89 14.36 36.09
CA THR A 423 13.17 13.66 35.92
C THR A 423 14.34 14.49 36.45
N ASP A 424 14.34 15.79 36.20
CA ASP A 424 15.36 16.74 36.69
C ASP A 424 15.44 16.89 38.22
N VAL A 425 14.40 16.49 38.95
CA VAL A 425 14.32 16.59 40.42
C VAL A 425 14.03 15.28 41.13
N GLU A 426 14.00 14.15 40.42
CA GLU A 426 13.67 12.84 40.99
C GLU A 426 14.59 12.47 42.16
N ASP A 427 15.91 12.59 41.96
CA ASP A 427 16.91 12.31 43.00
C ASP A 427 16.78 13.26 44.19
N ILE A 428 16.41 14.52 43.96
CA ILE A 428 16.21 15.52 44.99
C ILE A 428 14.98 15.19 45.83
N ILE A 429 13.87 14.80 45.19
CA ILE A 429 12.64 14.37 45.85
C ILE A 429 12.91 13.12 46.70
N ASN A 430 13.58 12.11 46.12
CA ASN A 430 13.92 10.87 46.82
C ASN A 430 14.80 11.13 48.04
N ALA A 431 15.82 11.98 47.91
CA ALA A 431 16.70 12.35 49.02
C ALA A 431 15.97 13.16 50.10
N ALA A 432 15.11 14.11 49.71
CA ALA A 432 14.30 14.89 50.65
C ALA A 432 13.29 14.01 51.39
N ASP A 433 12.66 13.05 50.71
CA ASP A 433 11.74 12.09 51.35
C ASP A 433 12.46 11.15 52.31
N ALA A 434 13.63 10.62 51.93
CA ALA A 434 14.43 9.81 52.82
C ALA A 434 14.83 10.60 54.08
N PHE A 435 15.24 11.86 53.93
CA PHE A 435 15.57 12.72 55.06
C PHE A 435 14.36 13.00 55.97
N LEU A 436 13.20 13.32 55.39
CA LEU A 436 11.96 13.61 56.12
C LEU A 436 11.27 12.34 56.67
N ALA A 437 11.75 11.14 56.34
CA ALA A 437 11.35 9.92 57.03
C ALA A 437 11.77 9.93 58.50
N ASP A 438 12.93 10.53 58.79
CA ASP A 438 13.57 10.49 60.11
C ASP A 438 13.72 11.87 60.79
N HIS A 439 13.47 12.97 60.06
CA HIS A 439 13.61 14.34 60.56
C HIS A 439 12.33 15.17 60.40
N ASP A 440 12.05 16.00 61.40
CA ASP A 440 10.99 17.01 61.37
C ASP A 440 11.52 18.40 61.77
N TYR A 441 10.65 19.40 61.73
CA TYR A 441 10.99 20.79 62.04
C TYR A 441 11.65 21.02 63.41
N THR A 442 11.41 20.14 64.40
CA THR A 442 11.98 20.26 65.75
C THR A 442 13.46 19.95 65.77
N ASP A 443 13.94 19.14 64.81
CA ASP A 443 15.33 18.71 64.70
C ASP A 443 16.25 19.79 64.09
N TRP A 444 15.69 20.84 63.49
CA TRP A 444 16.47 21.87 62.82
C TRP A 444 17.51 22.55 63.72
N LYS A 445 17.13 22.91 64.96
CA LYS A 445 18.06 23.56 65.89
C LYS A 445 19.20 22.63 66.32
N PRO A 446 18.93 21.36 66.70
CA PRO A 446 19.96 20.35 66.88
C PRO A 446 20.89 20.17 65.67
N LEU A 447 20.33 19.97 64.46
CA LEU A 447 21.11 19.76 63.23
C LEU A 447 22.06 20.93 62.97
N VAL A 448 21.56 22.17 63.05
CA VAL A 448 22.38 23.38 62.86
C VAL A 448 23.55 23.49 63.84
N ARG A 449 23.44 22.90 65.05
CA ARG A 449 24.50 22.97 66.07
C ARG A 449 25.48 21.79 66.00
N ALA A 450 25.02 20.63 65.54
CA ALA A 450 25.79 19.41 65.55
C ALA A 450 26.51 19.16 64.21
N GLU A 451 25.85 19.45 63.08
CA GLU A 451 26.25 18.95 61.76
C GLU A 451 25.88 19.96 60.65
N SER A 452 26.88 20.65 60.09
CA SER A 452 26.65 21.66 59.04
C SER A 452 26.25 21.07 57.69
N GLU A 453 26.61 19.82 57.41
CA GLU A 453 26.36 19.15 56.13
C GLU A 453 24.86 18.97 55.85
N TYR A 454 24.07 18.53 56.83
CA TYR A 454 22.61 18.43 56.71
C TYR A 454 21.94 19.78 56.46
N VAL A 455 22.48 20.86 57.02
CA VAL A 455 21.95 22.21 56.80
C VAL A 455 22.15 22.64 55.34
N ASP A 456 23.30 22.32 54.76
CA ASP A 456 23.61 22.68 53.38
C ASP A 456 22.86 21.78 52.39
N MET A 457 22.69 20.50 52.69
CA MET A 457 21.83 19.58 51.92
C MET A 457 20.36 20.05 51.90
N VAL A 458 19.78 20.38 53.05
CA VAL A 458 18.39 20.87 53.13
C VAL A 458 18.21 22.16 52.35
N LYS A 459 19.20 23.07 52.35
CA LYS A 459 19.14 24.29 51.53
C LYS A 459 19.26 23.99 50.04
N TYR A 460 20.10 23.03 49.67
CA TYR A 460 20.29 22.61 48.28
C TYR A 460 18.99 22.01 47.72
N TRP A 461 18.40 21.03 48.40
CA TRP A 461 17.12 20.44 47.99
C TRP A 461 16.00 21.47 47.94
N HIS A 462 15.92 22.34 48.95
CA HIS A 462 14.98 23.46 48.93
C HIS A 462 15.15 24.33 47.69
N GLY A 463 16.39 24.67 47.32
CA GLY A 463 16.68 25.50 46.14
C GLY A 463 16.26 24.83 44.84
N MET A 464 16.71 23.59 44.61
CA MET A 464 16.35 22.82 43.41
C MET A 464 14.83 22.65 43.26
N LEU A 465 14.13 22.36 44.34
CA LEU A 465 12.67 22.25 44.31
C LEU A 465 11.96 23.60 44.09
N ASP A 466 12.56 24.71 44.53
CA ASP A 466 12.07 26.06 44.25
C ASP A 466 12.22 26.39 42.77
N ASP A 467 13.40 26.15 42.20
CA ASP A 467 13.68 26.34 40.77
C ASP A 467 12.72 25.49 39.92
N TYR A 468 12.49 24.23 40.30
CA TYR A 468 11.51 23.36 39.62
C TYR A 468 10.09 23.89 39.71
N ASN A 469 9.64 24.29 40.91
CA ASN A 469 8.30 24.85 41.09
C ASN A 469 8.08 26.18 40.35
N ASN A 470 9.17 26.89 40.05
CA ASN A 470 9.19 28.12 39.27
C ASN A 470 9.50 27.89 37.78
N GLY A 471 9.50 26.63 37.32
CA GLY A 471 9.75 26.29 35.92
C GLY A 471 11.15 26.65 35.41
N ASP A 472 12.08 27.00 36.30
CA ASP A 472 13.47 27.35 35.96
C ASP A 472 14.29 26.09 35.60
N ILE A 473 13.87 24.94 36.11
CA ILE A 473 14.34 23.60 35.71
C ILE A 473 13.13 22.67 35.50
N GLY A 474 13.26 21.62 34.69
CA GLY A 474 12.13 20.78 34.31
C GLY A 474 11.24 21.40 33.21
N PRO A 475 9.93 21.12 33.20
CA PRO A 475 9.07 21.35 32.03
C PRO A 475 8.59 22.80 31.80
N GLY A 476 9.14 23.79 32.50
CA GLY A 476 8.70 25.20 32.40
C GLY A 476 7.34 25.48 33.05
N HIS A 477 6.80 26.69 32.84
CA HIS A 477 5.58 27.17 33.50
C HIS A 477 4.32 27.06 32.64
N CYS A 478 3.18 26.72 33.26
CA CYS A 478 1.89 26.60 32.55
C CYS A 478 1.36 27.91 31.92
N ASN A 479 1.93 29.05 32.28
CA ASN A 479 1.50 30.36 31.79
C ASN A 479 2.41 30.89 30.66
N ASP A 480 3.48 30.15 30.32
CA ASP A 480 4.41 30.49 29.24
C ASP A 480 4.01 29.82 27.91
N PHE A 481 2.84 29.16 27.86
CA PHE A 481 2.33 28.46 26.67
C PHE A 481 1.28 29.24 25.86
N ASP A 482 0.92 30.47 26.24
CA ASP A 482 0.13 31.36 25.38
C ASP A 482 1.07 32.12 24.41
N ASP A 483 1.46 31.42 23.34
CA ASP A 483 1.50 31.91 21.95
C ASP A 483 2.51 31.10 21.11
N GLY A 484 2.12 29.90 20.68
CA GLY A 484 2.74 29.18 19.55
C GLY A 484 4.07 28.49 19.87
N GLY A 485 4.08 27.15 19.71
CA GLY A 485 5.20 26.28 20.02
C GLY A 485 6.52 26.76 19.44
N PHE A 486 7.43 27.18 20.31
CA PHE A 486 8.88 27.12 20.13
C PHE A 486 9.52 27.08 21.51
N ILE A 487 10.09 25.93 21.87
CA ILE A 487 11.05 25.83 22.98
C ILE A 487 12.24 26.72 22.57
N LYS A 488 12.54 27.76 23.35
CA LYS A 488 13.80 28.49 23.19
C LYS A 488 14.95 27.56 23.56
N PRO A 489 15.99 27.42 22.72
CA PRO A 489 17.21 26.73 23.14
C PRO A 489 17.91 27.59 24.21
N GLY A 490 18.07 27.01 25.40
CA GLY A 490 18.85 27.60 26.49
C GLY A 490 20.34 27.58 26.18
N ILE A 491 21.01 28.68 26.54
CA ILE A 491 22.48 28.85 26.54
C ILE A 491 23.08 28.13 27.74
#